data_AF-A0A951K252-F1
#
_entry.id   AF-A0A951K252-F1
#
_cell.length_a   1.000
_cell.length_b   1.000
_cell.length_c   1.000
_cell.angle_alpha   90.00
_cell.angle_beta   90.00
_cell.angle_gamma   90.00
#
_symmetry.space_group_name_H-M   'P 1'
#
loop_
_entity.id
_entity.type
_entity.pdbx_description
1 polymer ?
#
loop_
_entity_poly.entity_id
_entity_poly.type
_entity_poly.pdbx_seq_one_letter_code
_entity_poly.pdbx_strand_id
1 'polypeptide(L)'
;RAVAATYVQLVRNCPLAVLFVLFFFGLPDAGLTLPTFTTAVVVLSLYTGTYVAETVRSGINTVAAGQAEAARALGLTFTQVLGLVVVPQALRTVVSPLGSLFVALIRNSSIAFTIGVVELTGTMFQVGNRTADYTNAFLVAVTAYLTLTLPSSLVIEVIERRVAVKR
;
A
#
# COMPACT_ATOMS: atom_id res chain seq x y z
N ARG A 1 9.03 -19.38 -5.14
CA ARG A 1 9.94 -18.29 -4.71
C ARG A 1 10.27 -17.35 -5.88
N ALA A 2 10.76 -17.85 -7.02
CA ALA A 2 11.08 -17.03 -8.19
C ALA A 2 9.91 -16.18 -8.69
N VAL A 3 8.72 -16.75 -8.90
CA VAL A 3 7.52 -16.02 -9.40
C VAL A 3 7.17 -14.81 -8.52
N ALA A 4 7.12 -14.99 -7.20
CA ALA A 4 6.82 -13.90 -6.27
C ALA A 4 7.92 -12.82 -6.26
N ALA A 5 9.19 -13.22 -6.33
CA ALA A 5 10.31 -12.28 -6.41
C ALA A 5 10.28 -11.47 -7.72
N THR A 6 10.03 -12.15 -8.85
CA THR A 6 9.88 -11.50 -10.16
C THR A 6 8.71 -10.54 -10.16
N TYR A 7 7.53 -10.95 -9.67
CA TYR A 7 6.37 -10.06 -9.52
C TYR A 7 6.69 -8.81 -8.70
N VAL A 8 7.26 -8.98 -7.50
CA VAL A 8 7.62 -7.86 -6.61
C VAL A 8 8.62 -6.94 -7.29
N GLN A 9 9.66 -7.48 -7.93
CA GLN A 9 10.68 -6.68 -8.60
C GLN A 9 10.12 -5.94 -9.80
N LEU A 10 9.34 -6.59 -10.67
CA LEU A 10 8.81 -5.93 -11.86
C LEU A 10 7.83 -4.83 -11.49
N VAL A 11 6.88 -5.10 -10.60
CA VAL A 11 5.82 -4.14 -10.25
C VAL A 11 6.38 -2.93 -9.49
N ARG A 12 7.31 -3.12 -8.54
CA ARG A 12 7.92 -2.00 -7.79
C ARG A 12 8.83 -1.11 -8.65
N ASN A 13 9.38 -1.64 -9.73
CA ASN A 13 10.21 -0.88 -10.68
C ASN A 13 9.40 -0.30 -11.84
N CYS A 14 8.08 -0.50 -11.86
CA CYS A 14 7.19 0.09 -12.86
C CYS A 14 6.44 1.30 -12.27
N PRO A 15 6.38 2.44 -12.98
CA PRO A 15 5.55 3.56 -12.54
C PRO A 15 4.08 3.17 -12.42
N LEU A 16 3.42 3.53 -11.32
CA LEU A 16 2.02 3.19 -11.08
C LEU A 16 1.09 3.69 -12.20
N ALA A 17 1.33 4.90 -12.73
CA ALA A 17 0.55 5.43 -13.87
C ALA A 17 0.64 4.54 -15.12
N VAL A 18 1.81 3.95 -15.40
CA VAL A 18 2.00 3.03 -16.53
C VAL A 18 1.20 1.74 -16.29
N LEU A 19 1.17 1.22 -15.06
CA LEU A 19 0.35 0.06 -14.72
C LEU A 19 -1.15 0.34 -14.89
N PHE A 20 -1.62 1.53 -14.53
CA PHE A 20 -3.01 1.94 -14.76
C PHE A 20 -3.37 1.92 -16.25
N VAL A 21 -2.54 2.54 -17.10
CA VAL A 21 -2.72 2.55 -18.55
C VAL A 21 -2.67 1.13 -19.12
N LEU A 22 -1.68 0.34 -18.71
CA LEU A 22 -1.50 -1.05 -19.16
C LEU A 22 -2.73 -1.90 -18.85
N PHE A 23 -3.27 -1.82 -17.64
CA PHE A 23 -4.44 -2.63 -17.27
C PHE A 23 -5.72 -2.10 -17.90
N PHE A 24 -5.88 -0.79 -18.03
CA PHE A 24 -7.08 -0.21 -18.63
C PHE A 24 -7.22 -0.54 -20.11
N PHE A 25 -6.12 -0.49 -20.89
CA PHE A 25 -6.15 -0.83 -22.32
C PHE A 25 -5.86 -2.32 -22.59
N GLY A 26 -4.96 -2.93 -21.83
CA GLY A 26 -4.51 -4.30 -22.07
C GLY A 26 -5.48 -5.39 -21.59
N LEU A 27 -6.29 -5.13 -20.55
CA LEU A 27 -7.30 -6.12 -20.13
C LEU A 27 -8.39 -6.34 -21.20
N PRO A 28 -8.97 -5.28 -21.82
CA PRO A 28 -9.88 -5.44 -22.95
C PRO A 28 -9.28 -6.23 -24.12
N ASP A 29 -8.00 -5.99 -24.47
CA ASP A 29 -7.31 -6.74 -25.53
C ASP A 29 -7.16 -8.24 -25.20
N ALA A 30 -7.11 -8.58 -23.91
CA ALA A 30 -7.14 -9.95 -23.42
C ALA A 30 -8.56 -10.53 -23.27
N GLY A 31 -9.60 -9.81 -23.71
CA GLY A 31 -11.00 -10.22 -23.63
C GLY A 31 -11.68 -9.97 -22.28
N LEU A 32 -11.05 -9.20 -21.38
CA LEU A 32 -11.60 -8.88 -20.06
C LEU A 32 -11.85 -7.37 -19.92
N THR A 33 -13.11 -6.97 -19.99
CA THR A 33 -13.50 -5.56 -19.78
C THR A 33 -14.02 -5.37 -18.35
N LEU A 34 -13.29 -4.59 -17.55
CA LEU A 34 -13.67 -4.25 -16.18
C LEU A 34 -14.12 -2.79 -16.09
N PRO A 35 -15.05 -2.45 -15.18
CA PRO A 35 -15.36 -1.06 -14.85
C PRO A 35 -14.11 -0.31 -14.36
N THR A 36 -14.00 0.98 -14.66
CA THR A 36 -12.83 1.82 -14.32
C THR A 36 -12.46 1.77 -12.84
N PHE A 37 -13.46 1.82 -11.96
CA PHE A 37 -13.27 1.68 -10.52
C PHE A 37 -12.66 0.32 -10.15
N THR A 38 -13.18 -0.77 -10.70
CA THR A 38 -12.68 -2.12 -10.45
C THR A 38 -11.25 -2.28 -10.97
N THR A 39 -10.95 -1.76 -12.17
CA THR A 39 -9.59 -1.73 -12.72
C THR A 39 -8.64 -0.98 -11.79
N ALA A 40 -9.05 0.17 -11.26
CA ALA A 40 -8.26 0.93 -10.30
C ALA A 40 -7.97 0.15 -9.02
N VAL A 41 -8.98 -0.52 -8.45
CA VAL A 41 -8.81 -1.37 -7.26
C VAL A 41 -7.82 -2.50 -7.53
N VAL A 42 -7.91 -3.16 -8.69
CA VAL A 42 -6.98 -4.25 -9.07
C VAL A 42 -5.56 -3.72 -9.18
N VAL A 43 -5.34 -2.64 -9.93
CA VAL A 43 -4.00 -2.06 -10.13
C VAL A 43 -3.39 -1.61 -8.81
N LEU A 44 -4.15 -0.89 -7.97
CA LEU A 44 -3.67 -0.42 -6.66
C LEU A 44 -3.38 -1.58 -5.72
N SER A 45 -4.17 -2.66 -5.76
CA SER A 45 -3.96 -3.85 -4.94
C SER A 45 -2.70 -4.60 -5.35
N LEU A 46 -2.48 -4.79 -6.66
CA LEU A 46 -1.27 -5.42 -7.17
C LEU A 46 -0.04 -4.58 -6.82
N TYR A 47 -0.08 -3.29 -7.11
CA TYR A 47 1.02 -2.39 -6.80
C TYR A 47 1.34 -2.34 -5.30
N THR A 48 0.36 -1.98 -4.48
CA THR A 48 0.55 -1.82 -3.03
C THR A 48 0.88 -3.15 -2.35
N GLY A 49 0.31 -4.25 -2.84
CA GLY A 49 0.60 -5.59 -2.34
C GLY A 49 2.08 -5.96 -2.41
N THR A 50 2.82 -5.45 -3.39
CA THR A 50 4.27 -5.68 -3.48
C THR A 50 5.05 -4.98 -2.37
N TYR A 51 4.66 -3.75 -2.03
CA TYR A 51 5.26 -3.00 -0.92
C TYR A 51 4.89 -3.63 0.42
N VAL A 52 3.65 -4.06 0.59
CA VAL A 52 3.20 -4.79 1.80
C VAL A 52 3.98 -6.08 1.98
N ALA A 53 4.15 -6.88 0.92
CA ALA A 53 4.92 -8.13 0.99
C ALA A 53 6.38 -7.89 1.43
N GLU A 54 7.01 -6.83 0.91
CA GLU A 54 8.37 -6.46 1.25
C GLU A 54 8.50 -5.90 2.66
N THR A 55 7.53 -5.10 3.11
CA THR A 55 7.46 -4.63 4.49
C THR A 55 7.32 -5.79 5.47
N VAL A 56 6.43 -6.76 5.19
CA VAL A 56 6.27 -7.96 6.03
C VAL A 56 7.55 -8.81 6.04
N ARG A 57 8.16 -9.03 4.88
CA ARG A 57 9.43 -9.76 4.76
C ARG A 57 10.55 -9.08 5.57
N SER A 58 10.65 -7.75 5.45
CA SER A 58 11.62 -6.96 6.22
C SER A 58 11.35 -7.08 7.71
N GLY A 59 10.09 -7.00 8.14
CA GLY A 59 9.71 -7.18 9.54
C GLY A 59 10.13 -8.52 10.11
N ILE A 60 9.87 -9.61 9.39
CA ILE A 60 10.32 -10.96 9.80
C ILE A 60 11.84 -11.01 9.94
N ASN A 61 12.56 -10.41 8.99
CA ASN A 61 14.03 -10.38 9.01
C ASN A 61 14.64 -9.51 10.12
N THR A 62 13.85 -8.64 10.78
CA THR A 62 14.33 -7.86 11.93
C THR A 62 14.37 -8.67 13.24
N VAL A 63 13.69 -9.82 13.29
CA VAL A 63 13.72 -10.70 14.46
C VAL A 63 15.06 -11.42 14.50
N ALA A 64 15.81 -11.28 15.60
CA ALA A 64 17.12 -11.89 15.75
C ALA A 64 17.03 -13.43 15.62
N ALA A 65 17.94 -14.02 14.83
CA ALA A 65 17.98 -15.46 14.59
C ALA A 65 18.04 -16.28 15.90
N GLY A 66 18.72 -15.75 16.91
CA GLY A 66 18.81 -16.35 18.26
C GLY A 66 17.45 -16.59 18.93
N GLN A 67 16.41 -15.79 18.64
CA GLN A 67 15.06 -16.03 19.16
C GLN A 67 14.46 -17.33 18.59
N ALA A 68 14.64 -17.55 17.28
CA ALA A 68 14.19 -18.77 16.63
C ALA A 68 15.05 -19.99 17.00
N GLU A 69 16.34 -19.81 17.25
CA GLU A 69 17.24 -20.86 17.74
C GLU A 69 16.91 -21.27 19.18
N ALA A 70 16.72 -20.31 20.09
CA ALA A 70 16.31 -20.58 21.47
C ALA A 70 14.95 -21.28 21.54
N ALA A 71 13.98 -20.83 20.74
CA ALA A 71 12.67 -21.47 20.65
C ALA A 71 12.77 -22.93 20.18
N ARG A 72 13.62 -23.22 19.19
CA ARG A 72 13.89 -24.59 18.73
C ARG A 72 14.61 -25.42 19.81
N ALA A 73 15.54 -24.84 20.55
CA ALA A 73 16.25 -25.52 21.64
C ALA A 73 15.30 -25.93 22.79
N LEU A 74 14.19 -25.19 22.98
CA LEU A 74 13.11 -25.54 23.91
C LEU A 74 12.13 -26.60 23.35
N GLY A 75 12.41 -27.18 22.18
CA GLY A 75 11.59 -28.23 21.57
C GLY A 75 10.38 -27.74 20.78
N LEU A 76 10.26 -26.43 20.50
CA LEU A 76 9.17 -25.91 19.68
C LEU A 76 9.31 -26.33 18.21
N THR A 77 8.20 -26.79 17.62
CA THR A 77 8.09 -27.07 16.18
C THR A 77 8.19 -25.78 15.36
N PHE A 78 8.50 -25.89 14.06
CA PHE A 78 8.62 -24.73 13.17
C PHE A 78 7.39 -23.83 13.19
N THR A 79 6.18 -24.40 13.18
CA THR A 79 4.92 -23.63 13.24
C THR A 79 4.75 -22.91 14.57
N GLN A 80 5.14 -23.54 15.68
CA GLN A 80 5.15 -22.89 17.00
C GLN A 80 6.19 -21.77 17.07
N VAL A 81 7.41 -21.98 16.57
CA VAL A 81 8.45 -20.93 16.52
C VAL A 81 7.94 -19.74 15.70
N LEU A 82 7.35 -20.01 14.53
CA LEU A 82 6.81 -18.97 13.67
C LEU A 82 5.65 -18.23 14.35
N GLY A 83 4.65 -18.95 14.88
CA GLY A 83 3.42 -18.37 15.41
C GLY A 83 3.56 -17.75 16.81
N LEU A 84 4.40 -18.31 17.69
CA LEU A 84 4.54 -17.87 19.08
C LEU A 84 5.69 -16.88 19.28
N VAL A 85 6.72 -16.93 18.43
CA VAL A 85 7.95 -16.15 18.63
C VAL A 85 8.16 -15.14 17.51
N VAL A 86 8.30 -15.60 16.26
CA VAL A 86 8.74 -14.75 15.15
C VAL A 86 7.65 -13.80 14.67
N VAL A 87 6.47 -14.30 14.31
CA VAL A 87 5.37 -13.50 13.74
C VAL A 87 4.89 -12.43 14.72
N PRO A 88 4.64 -12.71 16.02
CA PRO A 88 4.22 -11.68 16.96
C PRO A 88 5.24 -10.54 17.11
N GLN A 89 6.54 -10.85 17.08
CA GLN A 89 7.60 -9.83 17.14
C GLN A 89 7.68 -9.03 15.82
N ALA A 90 7.69 -9.73 14.69
CA ALA A 90 7.73 -9.12 13.36
C ALA A 90 6.53 -8.19 13.13
N LEU A 91 5.32 -8.60 13.51
CA LEU A 91 4.10 -7.80 13.34
C LEU A 91 4.19 -6.45 14.05
N ARG A 92 4.83 -6.37 15.22
CA ARG A 92 5.04 -5.10 15.94
C ARG A 92 5.96 -4.15 15.20
N THR A 93 6.96 -4.68 14.51
CA THR A 93 7.94 -3.87 13.76
C THR A 93 7.37 -3.32 12.44
N VAL A 94 6.35 -3.97 11.86
CA VAL A 94 5.80 -3.57 10.56
C VAL A 94 4.63 -2.60 10.64
N VAL A 95 4.08 -2.34 11.84
CA VAL A 95 2.93 -1.44 12.01
C VAL A 95 3.20 -0.05 11.41
N SER A 96 4.33 0.57 11.77
CA SER A 96 4.71 1.90 11.28
C SER A 96 4.88 1.97 9.75
N PRO A 97 5.69 1.08 9.11
CA PRO A 97 5.83 1.10 7.67
C PRO A 97 4.54 0.72 6.92
N LEU A 98 3.70 -0.19 7.45
CA LEU A 98 2.40 -0.48 6.86
C LEU A 98 1.45 0.73 6.93
N GLY A 99 1.47 1.48 8.03
CA GLY A 99 0.74 2.73 8.14
C GLY A 99 1.23 3.76 7.11
N SER A 100 2.55 3.90 6.94
CA SER A 100 3.11 4.78 5.91
C SER A 100 2.64 4.38 4.49
N LEU A 101 2.56 3.08 4.20
CA LEU A 101 2.00 2.58 2.93
C LEU A 101 0.52 2.89 2.78
N PHE A 102 -0.26 2.84 3.87
CA PHE A 102 -1.67 3.23 3.85
C PHE A 102 -1.85 4.72 3.48
N VAL A 103 -1.07 5.62 4.08
CA VAL A 103 -1.10 7.05 3.73
C VAL A 103 -0.61 7.28 2.29
N ALA A 104 0.38 6.52 1.83
CA ALA A 104 0.80 6.54 0.43
C ALA A 104 -0.31 6.06 -0.51
N LEU A 105 -1.08 5.03 -0.14
CA LEU A 105 -2.19 4.52 -0.94
C LEU A 105 -3.28 5.59 -1.17
N ILE A 106 -3.60 6.40 -0.14
CA ILE A 106 -4.54 7.53 -0.27
C ILE A 106 -4.09 8.52 -1.35
N ARG A 107 -2.78 8.79 -1.44
CA ARG A 107 -2.24 9.69 -2.46
C ARG A 107 -2.17 9.01 -3.82
N ASN A 108 -1.75 7.74 -3.85
CA ASN A 108 -1.60 6.96 -5.08
C ASN A 108 -2.94 6.70 -5.79
N SER A 109 -4.06 6.68 -5.06
CA SER A 109 -5.38 6.53 -5.68
C SER A 109 -5.76 7.71 -6.59
N SER A 110 -5.16 8.89 -6.42
CA SER A 110 -5.36 10.05 -7.31
C SER A 110 -5.06 9.74 -8.78
N ILE A 111 -4.14 8.79 -9.04
CA ILE A 111 -3.76 8.39 -10.40
C ILE A 111 -4.93 7.69 -11.12
N ALA A 112 -5.90 7.13 -10.39
CA ALA A 112 -7.06 6.48 -10.99
C ALA A 112 -7.91 7.43 -11.87
N PHE A 113 -7.85 8.75 -11.65
CA PHE A 113 -8.45 9.73 -12.54
C PHE A 113 -7.98 9.59 -13.99
N THR A 114 -6.73 9.19 -14.23
CA THR A 114 -6.16 9.06 -15.58
C THR A 114 -6.89 8.04 -16.46
N ILE A 115 -7.60 7.09 -15.86
CA ILE A 115 -8.44 6.11 -16.54
C ILE A 115 -9.94 6.41 -16.39
N GLY A 116 -10.29 7.64 -16.01
CA GLY A 116 -11.67 8.11 -15.94
C GLY A 116 -12.40 7.79 -14.62
N VAL A 117 -11.70 7.41 -13.55
CA VAL A 117 -12.34 7.27 -12.23
C VAL A 117 -12.62 8.64 -11.63
N VAL A 118 -13.85 8.86 -11.19
CA VAL A 118 -14.25 10.09 -10.49
C VAL A 118 -14.00 9.93 -8.99
N GLU A 119 -12.74 10.07 -8.60
CA GLU A 119 -12.34 10.23 -7.20
C GLU A 119 -12.05 11.72 -6.89
N LEU A 120 -11.27 12.05 -5.86
CA LEU A 120 -11.02 13.43 -5.44
C LEU A 120 -10.30 14.26 -6.50
N THR A 121 -9.25 13.75 -7.15
CA THR A 121 -8.62 14.41 -8.32
C THR A 121 -9.56 14.47 -9.52
N GLY A 122 -10.33 13.42 -9.79
CA GLY A 122 -11.34 13.44 -10.85
C GLY A 122 -12.41 14.51 -10.64
N THR A 123 -12.88 14.67 -9.39
CA THR A 123 -13.84 15.70 -9.00
C THR A 123 -13.24 17.10 -9.14
N MET A 124 -11.97 17.28 -8.78
CA MET A 124 -11.25 18.54 -8.99
C MET A 124 -11.25 18.96 -10.46
N PHE A 125 -10.92 18.04 -11.37
CA PHE A 125 -10.96 18.34 -12.81
C PHE A 125 -12.38 18.60 -13.32
N GLN A 126 -13.41 17.91 -12.81
CA GLN A 126 -14.79 18.21 -13.19
C GLN A 126 -15.22 19.62 -12.77
N VAL A 127 -14.90 20.03 -11.54
CA VAL A 127 -15.20 21.38 -11.05
C VAL A 127 -14.43 22.41 -11.86
N GLY A 128 -13.12 22.23 -12.03
CA GLY A 128 -12.27 23.14 -12.81
C GLY A 128 -12.73 23.30 -14.26
N ASN A 129 -13.15 22.21 -14.92
CA ASN A 129 -13.73 22.26 -16.27
C ASN A 129 -15.05 23.05 -16.31
N ARG A 130 -15.89 22.92 -15.28
CA ARG A 130 -17.19 23.59 -15.22
C ARG A 130 -17.08 25.08 -14.88
N THR A 131 -16.14 25.45 -14.01
CA THR A 131 -15.98 26.83 -13.52
C THR A 131 -14.91 27.62 -14.26
N ALA A 132 -14.07 26.95 -15.05
CA ALA A 132 -12.82 27.47 -15.61
C ALA A 132 -11.82 27.99 -14.54
N ASP A 133 -12.02 27.63 -13.28
CA ASP A 133 -11.19 28.05 -12.15
C ASP A 133 -10.46 26.85 -11.55
N TYR A 134 -9.40 26.44 -12.24
CA TYR A 134 -8.57 25.31 -11.82
C TYR A 134 -7.81 25.60 -10.54
N THR A 135 -7.31 26.83 -10.35
CA THR A 135 -6.51 27.19 -9.18
C THR A 135 -7.28 26.93 -7.89
N ASN A 136 -8.53 27.41 -7.79
CA ASN A 136 -9.35 27.17 -6.61
C ASN A 136 -9.75 25.69 -6.47
N ALA A 137 -10.05 25.00 -7.57
CA ALA A 137 -10.34 23.56 -7.54
C ALA A 137 -9.13 22.75 -7.01
N PHE A 138 -7.91 23.08 -7.44
CA PHE A 138 -6.68 22.46 -6.95
C PHE A 138 -6.45 22.74 -5.47
N LEU A 139 -6.63 23.97 -5.00
CA LEU A 139 -6.47 24.31 -3.58
C LEU A 139 -7.44 23.52 -2.68
N VAL A 140 -8.68 23.38 -3.11
CA VAL A 140 -9.68 22.55 -2.41
C VAL A 140 -9.25 21.08 -2.40
N ALA A 141 -8.81 20.55 -3.54
CA ALA A 141 -8.36 19.17 -3.63
C ALA A 141 -7.14 18.87 -2.74
N VAL A 142 -6.13 19.75 -2.75
CA VAL A 142 -4.96 19.64 -1.87
C VAL A 142 -5.39 19.66 -0.41
N THR A 143 -6.28 20.59 -0.03
CA THR A 143 -6.81 20.67 1.33
C THR A 143 -7.53 19.38 1.71
N ALA A 144 -8.35 18.83 0.82
CA ALA A 144 -9.06 17.57 1.04
C ALA A 144 -8.12 16.35 1.15
N TYR A 145 -7.03 16.28 0.36
CA TYR A 145 -6.02 15.24 0.56
C TYR A 145 -5.29 15.40 1.90
N LEU A 146 -5.00 16.63 2.34
CA LEU A 146 -4.37 16.89 3.64
C LEU A 146 -5.29 16.51 4.80
N THR A 147 -6.59 16.78 4.71
CA THR A 147 -7.56 16.36 5.74
C THR A 147 -7.75 14.85 5.82
N LEU A 148 -7.42 14.10 4.77
CA LEU A 148 -7.38 12.64 4.81
C LEU A 148 -6.04 12.11 5.33
N THR A 149 -4.93 12.66 4.82
CA THR A 149 -3.59 12.11 5.06
C THR A 149 -3.02 12.49 6.43
N LEU A 150 -3.24 13.72 6.92
CA LEU A 150 -2.72 14.15 8.22
C LEU A 150 -3.38 13.39 9.37
N PRO A 151 -4.73 13.29 9.48
CA PRO A 151 -5.34 12.51 10.54
C PRO A 151 -4.99 11.03 10.46
N SER A 152 -4.92 10.45 9.26
CA SER A 152 -4.47 9.06 9.08
C SER A 152 -3.05 8.86 9.63
N SER A 153 -2.14 9.79 9.35
CA SER A 153 -0.77 9.74 9.85
C SER A 153 -0.71 9.83 11.38
N LEU A 154 -1.50 10.70 12.00
CA LEU A 154 -1.60 10.81 13.46
C LEU A 154 -2.16 9.54 14.10
N VAL A 155 -3.21 8.94 13.50
CA VAL A 155 -3.77 7.67 13.96
C VAL A 155 -2.71 6.57 13.91
N ILE A 156 -1.94 6.48 12.81
CA ILE A 156 -0.84 5.53 12.68
C ILE A 156 0.22 5.75 13.75
N GLU A 157 0.60 7.00 14.03
CA GLU A 157 1.58 7.32 15.07
C GLU A 157 1.09 6.89 16.46
N VAL A 158 -0.20 7.09 16.77
CA VAL A 158 -0.81 6.62 18.03
C VAL A 158 -0.77 5.10 18.12
N ILE A 159 -1.09 4.39 17.04
CA ILE A 159 -1.02 2.91 17.00
C ILE A 159 0.43 2.45 17.16
N GLU A 160 1.38 3.10 16.48
CA GLU A 160 2.81 2.81 16.59
C GLU A 160 3.28 2.93 18.04
N ARG A 161 2.96 4.04 18.73
CA ARG A 161 3.35 4.24 20.14
C ARG A 161 2.78 3.18 21.08
N ARG A 162 1.61 2.60 20.77
CA ARG A 162 1.01 1.52 21.58
C ARG A 162 1.67 0.16 21.34
N VAL A 163 2.19 -0.07 20.13
CA VAL A 163 2.77 -1.34 19.71
C VAL A 163 4.30 -1.37 19.86
N ALA A 164 4.92 -0.19 19.96
CA ALA A 164 6.36 -0.03 20.14
C ALA A 164 6.86 -0.82 21.35
N VAL A 165 7.77 -1.76 21.07
CA VAL A 165 8.52 -2.45 22.10
C VAL A 165 9.60 -1.48 22.58
N LYS A 166 9.54 -1.06 23.86
CA LYS A 166 10.63 -0.30 24.47
C LYS A 166 11.91 -1.12 24.29
N ARG A 167 12.85 -0.57 23.52
CA ARG A 167 14.20 -1.12 23.38
C ARG A 167 14.99 -0.91 24.67
#